data_AF-A0A3S3S7Y6-F1
#
_entry.id   AF-A0A3S3S7Y6-F1
#
_cell.length_a   1.000
_cell.length_b   1.000
_cell.length_c   1.000
_cell.angle_alpha   90.00
_cell.angle_beta   90.00
_cell.angle_gamma   90.00
#
_symmetry.space_group_name_H-M   'P 1'
#
loop_
_entity.id
_entity.type
_entity.pdbx_description
1 polymer ?
#
loop_
_entity_poly.entity_id
_entity_poly.type
_entity_poly.pdbx_seq_one_letter_code
_entity_poly.pdbx_strand_id
1 'polypeptide(L)'
;LLDPLGLEQPQRLIDVLTRHGNVRYIFFGHVHRDIAGTVAGIPFSVQRGLHARFMLDVVGDEMVEQAPPAYSIILIDGQRVVIHSHDFLEQWPLWSPATGQRVR
;
A
#
# COMPACT_ATOMS: atom_id res chain seq x y z
N LEU A 1 16.81 -5.88 -5.57
CA LEU A 1 16.06 -4.59 -5.61
C LEU A 1 14.61 -4.95 -5.89
N LEU A 2 13.66 -4.47 -5.08
CA LEU A 2 12.28 -5.02 -5.06
C LEU A 2 11.46 -4.76 -6.34
N ASP A 3 11.77 -3.69 -7.08
CA ASP A 3 11.12 -3.31 -8.34
C ASP A 3 12.18 -3.00 -9.42
N PRO A 4 12.63 -4.02 -10.18
CA PRO A 4 13.63 -3.80 -11.23
C PRO A 4 13.04 -3.16 -12.49
N LEU A 5 11.72 -3.20 -12.70
CA LEU A 5 11.06 -2.55 -13.83
C LEU A 5 10.99 -1.03 -13.61
N GLY A 6 10.56 -0.62 -12.42
CA GLY A 6 10.43 0.78 -12.05
C GLY A 6 9.47 1.57 -12.95
N LEU A 7 9.32 2.85 -12.63
CA LEU A 7 8.68 3.80 -13.53
C LEU A 7 9.71 4.25 -14.59
N GLU A 8 9.37 4.18 -15.88
CA GLU A 8 10.31 4.49 -16.98
C GLU A 8 10.88 5.93 -16.94
N GLN A 9 10.05 6.91 -16.57
CA GLN A 9 10.41 8.33 -16.54
C GLN A 9 10.14 8.95 -15.16
N PRO A 10 10.81 8.49 -14.09
CA PRO A 10 10.46 8.87 -12.73
C PRO A 10 10.70 10.36 -12.51
N GLN A 11 11.80 10.90 -13.04
CA GLN A 11 12.11 12.33 -12.91
C GLN A 11 11.05 13.22 -13.57
N ARG A 12 10.54 12.82 -14.75
CA ARG A 12 9.51 13.60 -15.46
C ARG A 12 8.22 13.67 -14.64
N LEU A 13 7.84 12.58 -13.97
CA LEU A 13 6.70 12.59 -13.05
C LEU A 13 6.98 13.55 -11.88
N ILE A 14 8.15 13.44 -11.23
CA ILE A 14 8.52 14.32 -10.12
C ILE A 14 8.52 15.80 -10.52
N ASP A 15 9.02 16.15 -11.70
CA ASP A 15 9.03 17.52 -12.21
C ASP A 15 7.60 18.06 -12.38
N VAL A 16 6.66 17.24 -12.85
CA VAL A 16 5.25 17.63 -12.99
C VAL A 16 4.61 17.81 -11.60
N LEU A 17 4.80 16.84 -10.70
CA LEU A 17 4.22 16.87 -9.36
C LEU A 17 4.71 18.09 -8.57
N THR A 18 6.02 18.36 -8.60
CA THR A 18 6.63 19.48 -7.89
C THR A 18 6.26 20.83 -8.52
N ARG A 19 6.19 20.94 -9.85
CA ARG A 19 5.77 22.16 -10.55
C ARG A 19 4.37 22.62 -10.12
N HIS A 20 3.43 21.69 -9.97
CA HIS A 20 2.06 22.04 -9.63
C HIS A 20 1.85 22.19 -8.11
N GLY A 21 2.62 21.48 -7.28
CA GLY A 21 2.65 21.67 -5.82
C GLY A 21 1.35 21.42 -5.08
N ASN A 22 0.32 20.88 -5.76
CA ASN A 22 -1.02 20.66 -5.24
C ASN A 22 -1.35 19.17 -5.01
N VAL A 23 -0.43 18.27 -5.33
CA VAL A 23 -0.57 16.83 -5.07
C VAL A 23 -0.18 16.53 -3.62
N ARG A 24 -1.13 16.00 -2.84
CA ARG A 24 -0.95 15.77 -1.39
C ARG A 24 -0.65 14.32 -1.01
N TYR A 25 -0.97 13.36 -1.88
CA TYR A 25 -0.75 11.94 -1.62
C TYR A 25 -0.72 11.16 -2.94
N ILE A 26 0.03 10.06 -2.99
CA ILE A 26 0.11 9.16 -4.16
C ILE A 26 -0.32 7.74 -3.76
N PHE A 27 -1.23 7.15 -4.50
CA PHE A 27 -1.66 5.75 -4.33
C PHE A 27 -1.29 4.95 -5.58
N PHE A 28 -0.64 3.80 -5.43
CA PHE A 28 -0.30 2.95 -6.56
C PHE A 28 -0.17 1.46 -6.18
N GLY A 29 0.12 0.60 -7.16
CA GLY A 29 0.27 -0.84 -7.01
C GLY A 29 1.63 -1.32 -7.52
N HIS A 30 1.62 -2.19 -8.53
CA HIS A 30 2.81 -2.80 -9.16
C HIS A 30 3.41 -3.97 -8.37
N VAL A 31 4.04 -3.73 -7.22
CA VAL A 31 4.74 -4.81 -6.46
C VAL A 31 3.82 -5.61 -5.53
N HIS A 32 2.53 -5.32 -5.52
CA HIS A 32 1.51 -6.07 -4.78
C HIS A 32 1.88 -6.26 -3.28
N ARG A 33 2.58 -5.29 -2.69
CA ARG A 33 2.95 -5.26 -1.27
C ARG A 33 2.46 -3.96 -0.65
N ASP A 34 2.14 -4.04 0.63
CA ASP A 34 1.90 -2.85 1.44
C ASP A 34 3.24 -2.15 1.69
N ILE A 35 3.43 -0.99 1.07
CA ILE A 35 4.63 -0.14 1.20
C ILE A 35 4.16 1.29 1.41
N ALA A 36 4.78 2.03 2.30
CA ALA A 36 4.48 3.45 2.48
C ALA A 36 5.78 4.25 2.62
N GLY A 37 5.72 5.52 2.24
CA GLY A 37 6.88 6.40 2.30
C GLY A 37 6.59 7.77 1.73
N THR A 38 7.64 8.44 1.28
CA THR A 38 7.56 9.75 0.63
C THR A 38 8.40 9.78 -0.63
N VAL A 39 7.95 10.52 -1.64
CA VAL A 39 8.74 10.83 -2.83
C VAL A 39 8.63 12.33 -3.13
N ALA A 40 9.76 13.02 -3.24
CA ALA A 40 9.82 14.48 -3.37
C ALA A 40 8.96 15.23 -2.31
N GLY A 41 8.90 14.70 -1.08
CA GLY A 41 8.10 15.25 0.02
C GLY A 41 6.60 14.92 -0.02
N ILE A 42 6.12 14.23 -1.05
CA ILE A 42 4.72 13.78 -1.18
C ILE A 42 4.60 12.37 -0.58
N PRO A 43 3.72 12.15 0.42
CA PRO A 43 3.50 10.82 0.97
C PRO A 43 2.85 9.89 -0.05
N PHE A 44 3.19 8.60 0.03
CA PHE A 44 2.61 7.57 -0.81
C PHE A 44 2.28 6.29 -0.04
N SER A 45 1.38 5.51 -0.60
CA SER A 45 1.12 4.12 -0.20
C SER A 45 0.96 3.22 -1.44
N VAL A 46 1.50 2.02 -1.33
CA VAL A 46 1.37 0.92 -2.28
C VAL A 46 0.42 -0.10 -1.70
N GLN A 47 -0.52 -0.56 -2.52
CA GLN A 47 -1.53 -1.54 -2.12
C GLN A 47 -1.16 -2.93 -2.63
N ARG A 48 -1.35 -3.95 -1.79
CA ARG A 48 -1.28 -5.35 -2.24
C ARG A 48 -2.46 -5.76 -3.12
N GLY A 49 -2.19 -6.70 -4.04
CA GLY A 49 -3.16 -7.19 -5.02
C GLY A 49 -4.13 -8.24 -4.47
N LEU A 50 -4.96 -8.77 -5.37
CA LEU A 50 -6.00 -9.76 -5.06
C LEU A 50 -5.57 -11.23 -5.30
N HIS A 51 -4.29 -11.52 -5.48
CA HIS A 51 -3.86 -12.88 -5.88
C HIS A 51 -2.44 -13.24 -5.44
N ALA A 52 -1.44 -12.54 -5.96
CA ALA A 52 -0.04 -12.83 -5.70
C ALA A 52 0.70 -11.55 -5.34
N ARG A 53 1.86 -11.68 -4.68
CA ARG A 53 2.77 -10.57 -4.37
C ARG A 53 4.21 -10.94 -4.67
N PHE A 54 5.03 -9.94 -4.95
CA PHE A 54 6.48 -10.11 -5.01
C PHE A 54 6.99 -10.53 -3.64
N MET A 55 8.04 -11.33 -3.52
CA MET A 55 8.70 -11.67 -2.25
C MET A 55 9.38 -10.43 -1.66
N LEU A 56 9.44 -10.33 -0.32
CA LEU A 56 10.21 -9.27 0.32
C LEU A 56 11.67 -9.71 0.33
N ASP A 57 12.34 -9.48 -0.78
CA ASP A 57 13.78 -9.63 -0.90
C ASP A 57 14.36 -8.36 -1.54
N VAL A 58 15.08 -7.59 -0.74
CA VAL A 58 15.67 -6.32 -1.18
C VAL A 58 17.03 -6.50 -1.83
N VAL A 59 17.68 -7.66 -1.65
CA VAL A 59 19.02 -7.96 -2.15
C VAL A 59 19.04 -9.03 -3.24
N GLY A 60 18.06 -9.94 -3.26
CA GLY A 60 17.97 -11.02 -4.21
C GLY A 60 17.16 -10.70 -5.47
N ASP A 61 16.86 -11.78 -6.20
CA ASP A 61 16.11 -11.78 -7.44
C ASP A 61 14.61 -11.63 -7.20
N GLU A 62 13.91 -11.16 -8.24
CA GLU A 62 12.46 -11.05 -8.25
C GLU A 62 11.82 -12.43 -8.18
N MET A 63 11.00 -12.64 -7.15
CA MET A 63 10.23 -13.87 -6.96
C MET A 63 8.79 -13.50 -6.60
N VAL A 64 7.82 -14.30 -7.03
CA VAL A 64 6.39 -14.08 -6.74
C VAL A 64 5.86 -15.21 -5.87
N GLU A 65 5.16 -14.86 -4.80
CA GLU A 65 4.45 -15.80 -3.93
C GLU A 65 2.93 -15.61 -4.03
N GLN A 66 2.19 -16.70 -3.87
CA GLN A 66 0.75 -16.63 -3.64
C GLN A 66 0.48 -15.92 -2.31
N ALA A 67 -0.49 -15.02 -2.27
CA ALA A 67 -0.80 -14.26 -1.08
C ALA A 67 -2.30 -14.00 -0.92
N PRO A 68 -2.81 -13.92 0.33
CA PRO A 68 -4.20 -13.57 0.56
C PRO A 68 -4.55 -12.21 -0.09
N PRO A 69 -5.71 -12.13 -0.76
CA PRO A 69 -6.18 -10.88 -1.35
C PRO A 69 -6.56 -9.89 -0.26
N ALA A 70 -6.32 -8.61 -0.54
CA ALA A 70 -6.84 -7.53 0.29
C ALA A 70 -7.19 -6.31 -0.55
N TYR A 71 -8.04 -5.47 0.03
CA TYR A 71 -8.34 -4.14 -0.50
C TYR A 71 -8.13 -3.10 0.61
N SER A 72 -8.10 -1.83 0.22
CA SER A 72 -8.02 -0.72 1.16
C SER A 72 -9.15 0.26 0.93
N ILE A 73 -9.72 0.77 2.03
CA ILE A 73 -10.67 1.89 2.01
C ILE A 73 -9.90 3.15 2.36
N ILE A 74 -9.93 4.13 1.47
CA ILE A 74 -9.25 5.41 1.64
C ILE A 74 -10.29 6.46 2.01
N LEU A 75 -10.13 7.06 3.19
CA LEU A 75 -10.94 8.18 3.66
C LEU A 75 -10.12 9.46 3.55
N ILE A 76 -10.64 10.45 2.82
CA ILE A 76 -9.99 11.74 2.59
C ILE A 76 -10.88 12.84 3.14
N ASP A 77 -10.35 13.62 4.08
CA ASP A 77 -11.03 14.74 4.71
C ASP A 77 -10.05 15.91 4.92
N GLY A 78 -10.16 16.93 4.07
CA GLY A 78 -9.29 18.10 4.10
C GLY A 78 -7.80 17.74 3.98
N GLN A 79 -7.07 17.83 5.11
CA GLN A 79 -5.64 17.48 5.20
C GLN A 79 -5.38 16.07 5.71
N ARG A 80 -6.43 15.30 6.02
CA ARG A 80 -6.31 13.93 6.50
C ARG A 80 -6.51 12.94 5.37
N VAL A 81 -5.61 11.96 5.34
CA VAL A 81 -5.72 10.74 4.54
C VAL A 81 -5.61 9.58 5.53
N VAL A 82 -6.63 8.73 5.56
CA VAL A 82 -6.65 7.51 6.37
C VAL A 82 -6.86 6.33 5.43
N ILE A 83 -6.01 5.31 5.58
CA ILE A 83 -6.04 4.11 4.76
C ILE A 83 -6.35 2.93 5.69
N HIS A 84 -7.48 2.27 5.46
CA HIS A 84 -7.87 1.07 6.18
C HIS A 84 -7.68 -0.15 5.28
N SER A 85 -6.61 -0.91 5.51
CA SER A 85 -6.38 -2.19 4.84
C SER A 85 -7.32 -3.26 5.39
N HIS A 86 -7.85 -4.10 4.50
CA HIS A 86 -8.78 -5.17 4.86
C HIS A 86 -8.44 -6.50 4.19
N ASP A 87 -8.05 -7.45 5.04
CA ASP A 87 -7.97 -8.88 4.76
C ASP A 87 -9.35 -9.53 4.87
N PHE A 88 -10.02 -9.73 3.74
CA PHE A 88 -11.40 -10.22 3.74
C PHE A 88 -11.53 -11.74 3.73
N LEU A 89 -10.44 -12.48 3.46
CA LEU A 89 -10.44 -13.95 3.55
C LEU A 89 -10.04 -14.46 4.93
N GLU A 90 -9.32 -13.65 5.72
CA GLU A 90 -8.87 -14.05 7.04
C GLU A 90 -10.01 -13.88 8.05
N GLN A 91 -10.27 -14.93 8.83
CA GLN A 91 -11.26 -14.91 9.90
C GLN A 91 -10.53 -15.05 11.22
N TRP A 92 -10.64 -14.03 12.06
CA TRP A 92 -10.09 -14.04 13.42
C TRP A 92 -11.21 -14.07 14.47
N PRO A 93 -10.94 -14.65 15.66
CA PRO A 93 -11.84 -14.56 16.79
C PRO A 93 -12.17 -13.11 17.13
N LEU A 94 -13.46 -12.82 17.33
CA LEU A 94 -13.91 -11.49 17.72
C LEU A 94 -14.01 -11.45 19.24
N TRP A 95 -13.44 -10.42 19.85
CA TRP A 95 -13.47 -10.22 21.30
C TRP A 95 -14.15 -8.90 21.64
N SER A 96 -14.97 -8.91 22.69
CA SER A 96 -15.52 -7.69 23.27
C SER A 96 -14.46 -7.05 24.17
N PRO A 97 -14.00 -5.81 23.88
CA PRO A 97 -13.08 -5.12 24.79
C PRO A 97 -13.73 -4.73 26.11
N ALA A 98 -15.06 -4.64 26.17
CA ALA A 98 -15.79 -4.27 27.37
C ALA A 98 -15.93 -5.44 28.37
N THR A 99 -16.02 -6.67 27.88
CA THR A 99 -16.29 -7.85 28.72
C THR A 99 -15.17 -8.89 28.70
N GLY A 100 -14.22 -8.78 27.76
CA GLY A 100 -13.18 -9.79 27.55
C GLY A 100 -13.69 -11.11 26.96
N GLN A 101 -14.97 -11.19 26.58
CA GLN A 101 -15.58 -12.42 26.06
C GLN A 101 -15.46 -12.52 24.54
N ARG A 102 -15.34 -13.76 24.05
CA ARG A 102 -15.36 -14.07 22.61
C ARG A 102 -16.81 -13.97 22.08
N VAL A 103 -16.97 -13.27 20.96
CA VAL A 103 -18.25 -13.05 20.26
C VAL A 103 -18.44 -14.05 19.12
N ARG A 104 -17.38 -14.35 18.36
CA ARG A 104 -17.32 -15.42 17.35
C ARG A 104 -15.92 -15.97 17.22
#